data_AF-A0A9P9WTW3-F1
#
_entry.id   AF-A0A9P9WTW3-F1
#
_cell.length_a   1.000
_cell.length_b   1.000
_cell.length_c   1.000
_cell.angle_alpha   90.00
_cell.angle_beta   90.00
_cell.angle_gamma   90.00
#
_symmetry.space_group_name_H-M   'P 1'
#
loop_
_entity.id
_entity.type
_entity.pdbx_description
1 polymer ?
#
loop_
_entity_poly.entity_id
_entity_poly.type
_entity_poly.pdbx_seq_one_letter_code
_entity_poly.pdbx_strand_id
1 'polypeptide(L)'
;MAPPTILAHKSTFLAAQTLQLSRGLAPSHAWRAANEAAEDGIPSRAVEDVLYRLNNALQQHVKRVYPLQATRHVAEQIDSLFLDGGGRDGDDDDEDGLEGEESLREGIDLGTQLLSVPHSPVTSTIYTGLLTAIYCTTATDHAIASLPPTWDAHAPAEAEAQPPEAHRYAELQSSLTSLSARRAEITARVERLRHMRALLEPFQENNVQENLVTRNGEVEKELERMRFLLVRVAGRIGQLPDPARDAETDDDVPMEDLDELEKKKVDALLDTL
;
A
#
# COMPACT_ATOMS: atom_id res chain seq x y z
N MET A 1 17.26 -16.28 26.47
CA MET A 1 16.84 -15.96 25.08
C MET A 1 16.31 -14.54 25.10
N ALA A 2 16.77 -13.67 24.20
CA ALA A 2 16.24 -12.32 24.09
C ALA A 2 14.76 -12.37 23.66
N PRO A 3 13.90 -11.44 24.13
CA PRO A 3 12.51 -11.38 23.70
C PRO A 3 12.45 -11.12 22.18
N PRO A 4 11.58 -11.82 21.43
CA PRO A 4 11.49 -11.64 19.98
C PRO A 4 11.06 -10.21 19.63
N THR A 5 11.82 -9.55 18.76
CA THR A 5 11.52 -8.17 18.31
C THR A 5 10.23 -8.11 17.48
N ILE A 6 9.62 -6.93 17.36
CA ILE A 6 8.41 -6.74 16.52
C ILE A 6 8.69 -7.14 15.06
N LEU A 7 9.89 -6.83 14.56
CA LEU A 7 10.41 -7.29 13.28
C LEU A 7 10.45 -8.84 13.16
N ALA A 8 10.87 -9.54 14.22
CA ALA A 8 10.87 -11.00 14.24
C ALA A 8 9.44 -11.57 14.14
N HIS A 9 8.46 -10.97 14.80
CA HIS A 9 7.06 -11.40 14.67
C HIS A 9 6.50 -11.14 13.27
N LYS A 10 6.77 -9.96 12.69
CA LYS A 10 6.33 -9.59 11.33
C LYS A 10 6.93 -10.54 10.29
N SER A 11 8.23 -10.80 10.35
CA SER A 11 8.90 -11.73 9.45
C SER A 11 8.39 -13.17 9.59
N THR A 12 8.16 -13.64 10.82
CA THR A 12 7.59 -14.98 11.08
C THR A 12 6.15 -15.10 10.55
N PHE A 13 5.34 -14.06 10.71
CA PHE A 13 3.99 -13.99 10.15
C PHE A 13 4.01 -14.03 8.62
N LEU A 14 4.83 -13.20 7.97
CA LEU A 14 4.96 -13.19 6.52
C LEU A 14 5.45 -14.55 5.99
N ALA A 15 6.43 -15.17 6.65
CA ALA A 15 6.89 -16.51 6.31
C ALA A 15 5.77 -17.55 6.43
N ALA A 16 4.92 -17.47 7.46
CA ALA A 16 3.78 -18.35 7.64
C ALA A 16 2.71 -18.15 6.55
N GLN A 17 2.42 -16.90 6.16
CA GLN A 17 1.48 -16.60 5.09
C GLN A 17 2.00 -17.06 3.72
N THR A 18 3.28 -16.82 3.43
CA THR A 18 3.92 -17.33 2.21
C THR A 18 3.90 -18.86 2.18
N LEU A 19 4.10 -19.52 3.33
CA LEU A 19 4.01 -20.98 3.41
C LEU A 19 2.58 -21.47 3.06
N GLN A 20 1.55 -20.82 3.57
CA GLN A 20 0.15 -21.15 3.27
C GLN A 20 -0.18 -20.96 1.77
N LEU A 21 0.28 -19.85 1.18
CA LEU A 21 0.11 -19.56 -0.25
C LEU A 21 0.93 -20.47 -1.15
N SER A 22 2.06 -21.00 -0.64
CA SER A 22 2.93 -21.93 -1.36
C SER A 22 2.47 -23.39 -1.30
N ARG A 23 1.42 -23.68 -0.54
CA ARG A 23 0.94 -25.05 -0.35
C ARG A 23 0.47 -25.62 -1.69
N GLY A 24 0.98 -26.81 -2.02
CA GLY A 24 0.56 -27.53 -3.22
C GLY A 24 -0.95 -27.75 -3.22
N LEU A 25 -1.57 -27.48 -4.36
CA LEU A 25 -2.99 -27.68 -4.57
C LEU A 25 -3.27 -29.18 -4.70
N ALA A 26 -4.29 -29.65 -3.99
CA ALA A 26 -4.82 -30.99 -4.10
C ALA A 26 -6.32 -30.91 -4.42
N PRO A 27 -6.84 -31.80 -5.27
CA PRO A 27 -8.26 -31.82 -5.60
C PRO A 27 -9.05 -32.16 -4.34
N SER A 28 -10.12 -31.41 -4.08
CA SER A 28 -10.96 -31.62 -2.90
C SER A 28 -11.68 -32.97 -2.99
N HIS A 29 -12.00 -33.55 -1.83
CA HIS A 29 -12.70 -34.84 -1.76
C HIS A 29 -14.08 -34.78 -2.45
N ALA A 30 -14.78 -33.65 -2.29
CA ALA A 30 -16.07 -33.41 -2.94
C ALA A 30 -15.95 -33.39 -4.48
N TRP A 31 -14.88 -32.79 -5.00
CA TRP A 31 -14.63 -32.79 -6.45
C TRP A 31 -14.30 -34.19 -6.98
N ARG A 32 -13.51 -34.98 -6.25
CA ARG A 32 -13.20 -36.37 -6.67
C ARG A 32 -14.45 -37.23 -6.73
N ALA A 33 -15.31 -37.16 -5.72
CA ALA A 33 -16.58 -37.88 -5.71
C ALA A 33 -17.49 -37.47 -6.88
N ALA A 34 -17.52 -36.18 -7.23
CA ALA A 34 -18.29 -35.68 -8.38
C ALA A 34 -17.69 -36.13 -9.73
N ASN A 35 -16.36 -36.18 -9.85
CA ASN A 35 -15.67 -36.64 -11.07
C ASN A 35 -15.81 -38.16 -11.27
N GLU A 36 -15.87 -38.94 -10.19
CA GLU A 36 -16.14 -40.38 -10.22
C GLU A 36 -17.60 -40.72 -10.57
N ALA A 37 -18.54 -39.85 -10.19
CA ALA A 37 -19.97 -40.03 -10.48
C ALA A 37 -20.39 -39.55 -11.88
N ALA A 38 -19.52 -38.85 -12.61
CA ALA A 38 -19.81 -38.33 -13.94
C ALA A 38 -19.61 -39.42 -15.03
N GLU A 39 -20.51 -39.49 -16.02
CA GLU A 39 -20.42 -40.46 -17.14
C GLU A 39 -19.16 -40.23 -18.01
N ASP A 40 -18.76 -38.98 -18.21
CA ASP A 40 -17.53 -38.57 -18.91
C ASP A 40 -16.51 -37.94 -17.94
N GLY A 41 -16.15 -38.68 -16.88
CA GLY A 41 -15.16 -38.23 -15.88
C GLY A 41 -13.76 -37.99 -16.48
N ILE A 42 -13.06 -36.96 -15.97
CA ILE A 42 -11.68 -36.69 -16.40
C ILE A 42 -10.78 -37.82 -15.89
N PRO A 43 -9.91 -38.42 -16.74
CA PRO A 43 -9.05 -39.51 -16.34
C PRO A 43 -8.06 -39.06 -15.25
N SER A 44 -7.91 -39.86 -14.19
CA SER A 44 -7.06 -39.58 -13.03
C SER A 44 -5.63 -39.17 -13.40
N ARG A 45 -5.06 -39.83 -14.41
CA ARG A 45 -3.72 -39.52 -14.92
C ARG A 45 -3.59 -38.12 -15.49
N ALA A 46 -4.60 -37.63 -16.21
CA ALA A 46 -4.58 -36.26 -16.75
C ALA A 46 -4.69 -35.23 -15.61
N VAL A 47 -5.46 -35.55 -14.58
CA VAL A 47 -5.59 -34.72 -13.37
C VAL A 47 -4.26 -34.65 -12.62
N GLU A 48 -3.60 -35.80 -12.42
CA GLU A 48 -2.28 -35.89 -11.79
C GLU A 48 -1.21 -35.11 -12.58
N ASP A 49 -1.18 -35.26 -13.91
CA ASP A 49 -0.24 -34.55 -14.79
C ASP A 49 -0.45 -33.02 -14.74
N VAL A 50 -1.71 -32.56 -14.77
CA VAL A 50 -2.04 -31.13 -14.68
C VAL A 50 -1.71 -30.59 -13.28
N LEU A 51 -2.03 -31.32 -12.22
CA LEU A 51 -1.70 -30.93 -10.84
C LEU A 51 -0.20 -30.87 -10.63
N TYR A 52 0.55 -31.82 -11.18
CA TYR A 52 2.00 -31.81 -11.12
C TYR A 52 2.59 -30.57 -11.80
N ARG A 53 2.12 -30.24 -13.01
CA ARG A 53 2.56 -29.02 -13.73
C ARG A 53 2.17 -27.75 -13.00
N LEU A 54 0.95 -27.67 -12.49
CA LEU A 54 0.44 -26.51 -11.76
C LEU A 54 1.21 -26.29 -10.45
N ASN A 55 1.42 -27.34 -9.67
CA ASN A 55 2.20 -27.26 -8.43
C ASN A 55 3.65 -26.88 -8.71
N ASN A 56 4.26 -27.41 -9.78
CA ASN A 56 5.60 -26.97 -10.18
C ASN A 56 5.64 -25.50 -10.60
N ALA A 57 4.66 -25.02 -11.36
CA ALA A 57 4.55 -23.62 -11.73
C ALA A 57 4.36 -22.72 -10.50
N LEU A 58 3.53 -23.15 -9.54
CA LEU A 58 3.31 -22.47 -8.27
C LEU A 58 4.62 -22.40 -7.46
N GLN A 59 5.36 -23.50 -7.35
CA GLN A 59 6.65 -23.53 -6.67
C GLN A 59 7.69 -22.63 -7.36
N GLN A 60 7.70 -22.57 -8.69
CA GLN A 60 8.56 -21.65 -9.43
C GLN A 60 8.16 -20.19 -9.18
N HIS A 61 6.86 -19.89 -9.15
CA HIS A 61 6.35 -18.55 -8.85
C HIS A 61 6.69 -18.12 -7.43
N VAL A 62 6.47 -18.97 -6.42
CA VAL A 62 6.81 -18.69 -5.02
C VAL A 62 8.30 -18.40 -4.86
N LYS A 63 9.17 -19.20 -5.49
CA LYS A 63 10.62 -18.97 -5.45
C LYS A 63 11.05 -17.67 -6.14
N ARG A 64 10.29 -17.20 -7.14
CA ARG A 64 10.56 -15.94 -7.87
C ARG A 64 10.01 -14.72 -7.16
N VAL A 65 8.81 -14.81 -6.59
CA VAL A 65 8.08 -13.67 -6.01
C VAL A 65 8.38 -13.49 -4.52
N TYR A 66 8.70 -14.56 -3.80
CA TYR A 66 8.97 -14.52 -2.35
C TYR A 66 10.34 -15.13 -1.99
N PRO A 67 11.47 -14.57 -2.48
CA PRO A 67 12.78 -14.95 -1.95
C PRO A 67 12.92 -14.50 -0.49
N LEU A 68 13.65 -15.29 0.32
CA LEU A 68 13.79 -15.06 1.76
C LEU A 68 14.29 -13.65 2.12
N GLN A 69 15.15 -13.08 1.25
CA GLN A 69 15.68 -11.72 1.36
C GLN A 69 14.61 -10.64 1.15
N ALA A 70 13.68 -10.83 0.20
CA ALA A 70 12.59 -9.88 -0.03
C ALA A 70 11.59 -9.88 1.13
N THR A 71 11.28 -11.04 1.72
CA THR A 71 10.41 -11.13 2.91
C THR A 71 10.99 -10.37 4.11
N ARG A 72 12.31 -10.38 4.29
CA ARG A 72 12.97 -9.62 5.36
C ARG A 72 12.94 -8.12 5.08
N HIS A 73 13.28 -7.73 3.86
CA HIS A 73 13.26 -6.32 3.45
C HIS A 73 11.87 -5.70 3.57
N VAL A 74 10.82 -6.41 3.14
CA VAL A 74 9.43 -5.96 3.30
C VAL A 74 9.04 -5.85 4.78
N ALA A 75 9.50 -6.77 5.63
CA ALA A 75 9.26 -6.69 7.06
C ALA A 75 9.94 -5.45 7.68
N GLU A 76 11.17 -5.13 7.26
CA GLU A 76 11.92 -3.95 7.69
C GLU A 76 11.25 -2.65 7.21
N GLN A 77 10.74 -2.61 5.98
CA GLN A 77 9.98 -1.47 5.44
C GLN A 77 8.66 -1.24 6.18
N ILE A 78 7.94 -2.31 6.53
CA ILE A 78 6.71 -2.20 7.33
C ILE A 78 7.03 -1.73 8.76
N ASP A 79 8.20 -2.07 9.29
CA ASP A 79 8.65 -1.59 10.59
C ASP A 79 9.03 -0.11 10.54
N SER A 80 9.77 0.33 9.52
CA SER A 80 10.13 1.74 9.34
C SER A 80 8.91 2.63 9.12
N LEU A 81 7.92 2.18 8.34
CA LEU A 81 6.67 2.91 8.14
C LEU A 81 5.83 3.02 9.41
N PHE A 82 5.81 1.96 10.23
CA PHE A 82 5.11 2.00 11.51
C PHE A 82 5.77 2.97 12.50
N LEU A 83 7.11 3.03 12.51
CA LEU A 83 7.86 3.97 13.33
C LEU A 83 7.72 5.42 12.85
N ASP A 84 7.77 5.67 11.53
CA ASP A 84 7.59 7.02 10.95
C ASP A 84 6.15 7.54 11.06
N GLY A 85 5.16 6.65 10.98
CA GLY A 85 3.76 6.98 11.21
C GLY A 85 3.42 7.19 12.68
N GLY A 86 4.09 6.49 13.61
CA GLY A 86 3.88 6.64 15.05
C GLY A 86 4.64 7.80 15.70
N GLY A 87 5.71 8.31 15.07
CA GLY A 87 6.52 9.42 15.58
C GLY A 87 5.94 10.82 15.35
N ARG A 88 4.82 10.93 14.63
CA ARG A 88 4.16 12.23 14.32
C ARG A 88 3.00 12.59 15.25
N ASP A 89 2.56 11.68 16.12
CA ASP A 89 1.40 11.86 17.02
C ASP A 89 1.77 11.93 18.52
N GLY A 90 3.04 12.16 18.86
CA GLY A 90 3.51 12.02 20.25
C GLY A 90 4.57 13.01 20.72
N ASP A 91 4.59 14.22 20.17
CA ASP A 91 5.50 15.28 20.65
C ASP A 91 4.73 16.60 20.78
N ASP A 92 3.82 16.64 21.75
CA ASP A 92 3.23 17.85 22.35
C ASP A 92 2.46 17.40 23.60
N ASP A 93 3.14 17.34 24.75
CA ASP A 93 2.58 17.68 26.08
C ASP A 93 3.53 17.23 27.18
N ASP A 94 4.47 18.10 27.57
CA ASP A 94 5.03 18.11 28.93
C ASP A 94 5.17 19.56 29.42
N GLU A 95 4.26 19.89 30.35
CA GLU A 95 4.39 20.80 31.49
C GLU A 95 4.76 22.29 31.28
N ASP A 96 3.75 23.16 31.43
CA ASP A 96 3.77 24.16 32.51
C ASP A 96 2.34 24.61 32.85
N GLY A 97 1.89 24.25 34.06
CA GLY A 97 0.51 24.42 34.49
C GLY A 97 0.18 25.83 34.96
N LEU A 98 -1.08 26.24 34.76
CA LEU A 98 -1.81 27.10 35.69
C LEU A 98 -3.32 26.85 35.54
N GLU A 99 -3.95 26.75 36.70
CA GLU A 99 -5.31 26.30 36.98
C GLU A 99 -6.42 27.19 36.39
N GLY A 100 -7.51 26.57 35.94
CA GLY A 100 -8.76 27.24 35.56
C GLY A 100 -9.83 26.23 35.16
N GLU A 101 -10.84 26.09 36.01
CA GLU A 101 -11.92 25.10 35.96
C GLU A 101 -12.78 25.09 34.69
N GLU A 102 -13.29 23.89 34.39
CA GLU A 102 -14.65 23.60 33.90
C GLU A 102 -15.08 24.17 32.53
N SER A 103 -15.14 23.32 31.50
CA SER A 103 -16.36 23.12 30.70
C SER A 103 -16.18 21.99 29.68
N LEU A 104 -17.03 20.97 29.77
CA LEU A 104 -17.32 20.03 28.68
C LEU A 104 -17.79 20.81 27.43
N ARG A 105 -17.11 20.67 26.29
CA ARG A 105 -17.56 21.10 24.95
C ARG A 105 -17.12 20.03 23.96
N GLU A 106 -17.98 19.19 23.41
CA GLU A 106 -19.06 19.46 22.43
C GLU A 106 -18.54 20.22 21.19
N GLY A 107 -18.43 19.50 20.07
CA GLY A 107 -18.41 20.02 18.70
C GLY A 107 -17.20 20.87 18.30
N ILE A 108 -16.21 20.25 17.65
CA ILE A 108 -15.19 21.00 16.90
C ILE A 108 -15.86 21.58 15.63
N ASP A 109 -16.22 22.85 15.69
CA ASP A 109 -16.61 23.69 14.55
C ASP A 109 -15.40 23.95 13.64
N LEU A 110 -15.26 23.16 12.56
CA LEU A 110 -14.30 23.40 11.47
C LEU A 110 -14.78 24.49 10.50
N GLY A 111 -15.26 25.62 11.03
CA GLY A 111 -15.91 26.68 10.24
C GLY A 111 -15.12 27.97 10.04
N THR A 112 -14.09 28.26 10.84
CA THR A 112 -13.60 29.66 10.97
C THR A 112 -12.09 29.86 10.84
N GLN A 113 -11.29 28.83 10.59
CA GLN A 113 -9.82 28.97 10.51
C GLN A 113 -9.22 29.08 9.10
N LEU A 114 -9.98 29.52 8.09
CA LEU A 114 -9.41 29.81 6.75
C LEU A 114 -9.42 31.30 6.37
N LEU A 115 -9.38 32.20 7.36
CA LEU A 115 -9.26 33.65 7.15
C LEU A 115 -7.91 34.18 7.64
N SER A 116 -6.82 33.74 7.01
CA SER A 116 -5.62 34.56 6.86
C SER A 116 -4.69 33.97 5.79
N VAL A 117 -4.87 34.40 4.54
CA VAL A 117 -3.88 34.16 3.46
C VAL A 117 -3.62 35.50 2.77
N PRO A 118 -2.35 35.88 2.55
CA PRO A 118 -1.98 37.19 2.05
C PRO A 118 -2.52 37.43 0.63
N HIS A 119 -3.22 38.56 0.53
CA HIS A 119 -3.86 39.15 -0.64
C HIS A 119 -2.88 39.28 -1.83
N SER A 120 -2.99 38.37 -2.79
CA SER A 120 -2.53 38.58 -4.17
C SER A 120 -3.78 38.67 -5.07
N PRO A 121 -3.90 39.68 -5.95
CA PRO A 121 -5.14 39.96 -6.66
C PRO A 121 -5.56 38.86 -7.64
N VAL A 122 -4.69 37.90 -7.95
CA VAL A 122 -4.96 36.82 -8.91
C VAL A 122 -5.55 35.57 -8.23
N THR A 123 -5.29 35.34 -6.93
CA THR A 123 -5.85 34.20 -6.20
C THR A 123 -7.28 34.46 -5.69
N SER A 124 -7.73 35.71 -5.67
CA SER A 124 -9.09 36.08 -5.23
C SER A 124 -10.20 35.48 -6.11
N THR A 125 -10.09 35.54 -7.44
CA THR A 125 -11.17 35.09 -8.33
C THR A 125 -11.36 33.56 -8.37
N ILE A 126 -10.28 32.80 -8.23
CA ILE A 126 -10.34 31.32 -8.22
C ILE A 126 -10.78 30.82 -6.85
N TYR A 127 -10.30 31.45 -5.77
CA TYR A 127 -10.64 31.08 -4.40
C TYR A 127 -12.09 31.45 -4.06
N THR A 128 -12.57 32.62 -4.51
CA THR A 128 -13.99 33.01 -4.36
C THR A 128 -14.93 32.06 -5.10
N GLY A 129 -14.59 31.59 -6.30
CA GLY A 129 -15.43 30.62 -7.02
C GLY A 129 -15.55 29.28 -6.30
N LEU A 130 -14.44 28.77 -5.77
CA LEU A 130 -14.40 27.47 -5.10
C LEU A 130 -15.00 27.52 -3.69
N LEU A 131 -14.74 28.59 -2.91
CA LEU A 131 -15.42 28.81 -1.63
C LEU A 131 -16.92 29.06 -1.81
N THR A 132 -17.33 29.84 -2.81
CA THR A 132 -18.75 30.08 -3.08
C THR A 132 -19.47 28.80 -3.50
N ALA A 133 -18.81 27.92 -4.28
CA ALA A 133 -19.38 26.63 -4.62
C ALA A 133 -19.54 25.72 -3.40
N ILE A 134 -18.52 25.62 -2.54
CA ILE A 134 -18.58 24.82 -1.31
C ILE A 134 -19.63 25.38 -0.32
N TYR A 135 -19.61 26.69 -0.08
CA TYR A 135 -20.59 27.38 0.76
C TYR A 135 -22.02 27.26 0.21
N CYS A 136 -22.20 27.29 -1.10
CA CYS A 136 -23.51 27.08 -1.74
C CYS A 136 -23.99 25.62 -1.60
N THR A 137 -23.10 24.62 -1.65
CA THR A 137 -23.49 23.21 -1.49
C THR A 137 -23.96 22.87 -0.07
N THR A 138 -23.33 23.43 0.97
CA THR A 138 -23.74 23.19 2.36
C THR A 138 -24.94 24.05 2.76
N ALA A 139 -24.99 25.30 2.29
CA ALA A 139 -26.15 26.17 2.52
C ALA A 139 -27.43 25.64 1.86
N THR A 140 -27.32 24.98 0.70
CA THR A 140 -28.48 24.36 0.04
C THR A 140 -28.99 23.12 0.78
N ASP A 141 -28.14 22.30 1.41
CA ASP A 141 -28.62 21.16 2.22
C ASP A 141 -29.39 21.62 3.46
N HIS A 142 -28.90 22.64 4.17
CA HIS A 142 -29.63 23.20 5.31
C HIS A 142 -30.93 23.89 4.88
N ALA A 143 -30.93 24.62 3.76
CA ALA A 143 -32.13 25.23 3.21
C ALA A 143 -33.18 24.19 2.74
N ILE A 144 -32.75 23.03 2.24
CA ILE A 144 -33.66 21.93 1.89
C ILE A 144 -34.22 21.27 3.16
N ALA A 145 -33.41 21.13 4.21
CA ALA A 145 -33.82 20.55 5.49
C ALA A 145 -34.80 21.45 6.28
N SER A 146 -34.78 22.76 6.07
CA SER A 146 -35.70 23.71 6.71
C SER A 146 -37.04 23.86 5.96
N LEU A 147 -37.19 23.25 4.78
CA LEU A 147 -38.46 23.26 4.05
C LEU A 147 -39.50 22.37 4.76
N PRO A 148 -40.75 22.85 4.89
CA PRO A 148 -41.84 22.04 5.43
C PRO A 148 -42.04 20.74 4.63
N PRO A 149 -42.38 19.62 5.29
CA PRO A 149 -42.63 18.35 4.60
C PRO A 149 -43.93 18.39 3.76
N THR A 150 -44.90 19.22 4.15
CA THR A 150 -46.17 19.43 3.43
C THR A 150 -46.60 20.89 3.51
N TRP A 151 -47.34 21.36 2.50
CA TRP A 151 -47.85 22.74 2.46
C TRP A 151 -48.80 23.04 3.63
N ASP A 152 -49.57 22.02 4.03
CA ASP A 152 -50.52 22.04 5.15
C ASP A 152 -49.86 22.41 6.48
N ALA A 153 -48.57 22.11 6.65
CA ALA A 153 -47.82 22.40 7.87
C ALA A 153 -47.50 23.90 8.03
N HIS A 154 -47.49 24.67 6.93
CA HIS A 154 -47.16 26.10 6.94
C HIS A 154 -48.40 26.98 6.74
N ALA A 155 -49.33 26.57 5.87
CA ALA A 155 -50.52 27.35 5.54
C ALA A 155 -51.75 26.44 5.35
N PRO A 156 -52.34 25.92 6.45
CA PRO A 156 -53.47 24.98 6.37
C PRO A 156 -54.71 25.59 5.70
N ALA A 157 -54.96 26.90 5.91
CA ALA A 157 -56.09 27.60 5.28
C ALA A 157 -55.94 27.77 3.75
N GLU A 158 -54.69 27.89 3.27
CA GLU A 158 -54.39 28.02 1.84
C GLU A 158 -54.33 26.64 1.15
N ALA A 159 -53.87 25.62 1.89
CA ALA A 159 -53.91 24.23 1.44
C ALA A 159 -55.35 23.73 1.20
N GLU A 160 -56.27 24.06 2.10
CA GLU A 160 -57.70 23.74 1.93
C GLU A 160 -58.33 24.52 0.77
N ALA A 161 -57.87 25.74 0.51
CA ALA A 161 -58.34 26.57 -0.60
C ALA A 161 -57.81 26.08 -1.97
N GLN A 162 -56.58 25.55 -2.02
CA GLN A 162 -55.93 25.04 -3.23
C GLN A 162 -55.33 23.63 -3.04
N PRO A 163 -56.18 22.59 -2.98
CA PRO A 163 -55.74 21.20 -2.90
C PRO A 163 -54.77 20.74 -4.02
N PRO A 164 -54.92 21.13 -5.31
CA PRO A 164 -54.02 20.64 -6.36
C PRO A 164 -52.60 21.23 -6.26
N GLU A 165 -52.44 22.41 -5.65
CA GLU A 165 -51.12 23.04 -5.46
C GLU A 165 -50.39 22.40 -4.27
N ALA A 166 -51.11 22.07 -3.20
CA ALA A 166 -50.60 21.31 -2.08
C ALA A 166 -50.06 19.93 -2.50
N HIS A 167 -50.77 19.21 -3.38
CA HIS A 167 -50.28 17.95 -3.95
C HIS A 167 -49.01 18.12 -4.79
N ARG A 168 -48.94 19.13 -5.65
CA ARG A 168 -47.73 19.42 -6.45
C ARG A 168 -46.53 19.76 -5.58
N TYR A 169 -46.74 20.52 -4.51
CA TYR A 169 -45.70 20.81 -3.54
C TYR A 169 -45.19 19.53 -2.87
N ALA A 170 -46.09 18.63 -2.45
CA ALA A 170 -45.69 17.36 -1.86
C ALA A 170 -44.86 16.48 -2.82
N GLU A 171 -45.25 16.42 -4.11
CA GLU A 171 -44.49 15.73 -5.15
C GLU A 171 -43.08 16.33 -5.34
N LEU A 172 -42.99 17.66 -5.42
CA LEU A 172 -41.71 18.37 -5.55
C LEU A 172 -40.83 18.19 -4.31
N GLN A 173 -41.41 18.22 -3.11
CA GLN A 173 -40.69 18.02 -1.85
C GLN A 173 -40.15 16.58 -1.74
N SER A 174 -40.94 15.58 -2.15
CA SER A 174 -40.47 14.19 -2.23
C SER A 174 -39.33 14.03 -3.26
N SER A 175 -39.41 14.72 -4.38
CA SER A 175 -38.36 14.72 -5.41
C SER A 175 -37.08 15.39 -4.90
N LEU A 176 -37.20 16.54 -4.22
CA LEU A 176 -36.06 17.25 -3.63
C LEU A 176 -35.35 16.45 -2.54
N THR A 177 -36.10 15.80 -1.65
CA THR A 177 -35.52 14.94 -0.59
C THR A 177 -34.83 13.71 -1.18
N SER A 178 -35.37 13.11 -2.24
CA SER A 178 -34.70 12.00 -2.93
C SER A 178 -33.38 12.44 -3.60
N LEU A 179 -33.36 13.63 -4.20
CA LEU A 179 -32.17 14.19 -4.85
C LEU A 179 -31.10 14.63 -3.84
N SER A 180 -31.49 15.21 -2.70
CA SER A 180 -30.54 15.56 -1.64
C SER A 180 -29.93 14.31 -1.00
N ALA A 181 -30.73 13.26 -0.76
CA ALA A 181 -30.22 11.97 -0.28
C ALA A 181 -29.19 11.35 -1.24
N ARG A 182 -29.50 11.34 -2.55
CA ARG A 182 -28.57 10.84 -3.58
C ARG A 182 -27.29 11.68 -3.66
N ARG A 183 -27.40 12.99 -3.49
CA ARG A 183 -26.24 13.89 -3.44
C ARG A 183 -25.36 13.58 -2.23
N ALA A 184 -25.94 13.41 -1.06
CA ALA A 184 -25.21 13.07 0.17
C ALA A 184 -24.43 11.75 0.05
N GLU A 185 -25.03 10.72 -0.57
CA GLU A 185 -24.35 9.44 -0.84
C GLU A 185 -23.12 9.62 -1.74
N ILE A 186 -23.24 10.40 -2.81
CA ILE A 186 -22.13 10.67 -3.74
C ILE A 186 -21.03 11.46 -3.03
N THR A 187 -21.38 12.47 -2.24
CA THR A 187 -20.40 13.25 -1.48
C THR A 187 -19.63 12.36 -0.51
N ALA A 188 -20.32 11.51 0.27
CA ALA A 188 -19.70 10.55 1.17
C ALA A 188 -18.80 9.55 0.42
N ARG A 189 -19.20 9.12 -0.79
CA ARG A 189 -18.37 8.26 -1.63
C ARG A 189 -17.10 8.97 -2.10
N VAL A 190 -17.22 10.23 -2.52
CA VAL A 190 -16.08 11.06 -2.95
C VAL A 190 -15.12 11.32 -1.79
N GLU A 191 -15.64 11.65 -0.60
CA GLU A 191 -14.84 11.82 0.61
C GLU A 191 -14.09 10.54 0.98
N ARG A 192 -14.77 9.39 0.95
CA ARG A 192 -14.12 8.09 1.15
C ARG A 192 -12.97 7.85 0.17
N LEU A 193 -13.19 8.13 -1.11
CA LEU A 193 -12.17 7.94 -2.15
C LEU A 193 -11.01 8.94 -2.00
N ARG A 194 -11.30 10.19 -1.61
CA ARG A 194 -10.27 11.19 -1.29
C ARG A 194 -9.45 10.79 -0.08
N HIS A 195 -10.09 10.26 0.97
CA HIS A 195 -9.41 9.74 2.15
C HIS A 195 -8.51 8.55 1.79
N MET A 196 -9.02 7.57 1.04
CA MET A 196 -8.20 6.47 0.52
C MET A 196 -7.02 6.97 -0.33
N ARG A 197 -7.25 8.00 -1.16
CA ARG A 197 -6.18 8.61 -1.96
C ARG A 197 -5.13 9.28 -1.10
N ALA A 198 -5.51 10.01 -0.04
CA ALA A 198 -4.58 10.62 0.90
C ALA A 198 -3.74 9.56 1.63
N LEU A 199 -4.33 8.43 2.02
CA LEU A 199 -3.58 7.30 2.60
C LEU A 199 -2.59 6.66 1.61
N LEU A 200 -2.88 6.75 0.30
CA LEU A 200 -2.03 6.22 -0.76
C LEU A 200 -1.01 7.22 -1.28
N GLU A 201 -1.12 8.51 -0.95
CA GLU A 201 -0.21 9.57 -1.38
C GLU A 201 1.26 9.29 -0.99
N PRO A 202 1.58 8.86 0.25
CA PRO A 202 2.97 8.52 0.64
C PRO A 202 3.55 7.31 -0.12
N PHE A 203 2.68 6.47 -0.71
CA PHE A 203 3.07 5.30 -1.50
C PHE A 203 3.18 5.59 -3.00
N GLN A 204 2.77 6.79 -3.46
CA GLN A 204 2.91 7.19 -4.87
C GLN A 204 4.32 7.71 -5.19
N GLU A 205 4.99 8.34 -4.23
CA GLU A 205 6.32 8.94 -4.45
C GLU A 205 7.46 7.97 -4.13
N ASN A 206 7.25 7.08 -3.16
CA ASN A 206 8.19 6.00 -2.90
C ASN A 206 7.77 4.83 -3.77
N ASN A 207 8.57 4.50 -4.79
CA ASN A 207 8.48 3.27 -5.55
C ASN A 207 8.65 2.06 -4.59
N VAL A 208 7.62 1.73 -3.82
CA VAL A 208 7.55 0.56 -2.93
C VAL A 208 7.70 -0.76 -3.73
N GLN A 209 7.86 -0.66 -5.05
CA GLN A 209 7.78 -1.75 -5.99
C GLN A 209 8.78 -1.69 -7.16
N GLU A 210 9.85 -0.89 -7.09
CA GLU A 210 11.00 -1.07 -8.03
C GLU A 210 11.53 -2.50 -8.00
N ASN A 211 11.40 -3.15 -6.85
CA ASN A 211 11.83 -4.54 -6.63
C ASN A 211 10.75 -5.60 -6.92
N LEU A 212 9.66 -5.26 -7.61
CA LEU A 212 8.74 -6.28 -8.07
C LEU A 212 9.36 -7.10 -9.20
N VAL A 213 9.40 -8.41 -9.02
CA VAL A 213 9.63 -9.37 -10.11
C VAL A 213 8.35 -9.42 -10.96
N THR A 214 8.11 -8.35 -11.71
CA THR A 214 7.13 -8.35 -12.80
C THR A 214 7.71 -9.12 -13.98
N ARG A 215 6.85 -9.68 -14.84
CA ARG A 215 7.30 -10.35 -16.07
C ARG A 215 7.98 -9.32 -16.98
N ASN A 216 9.28 -9.47 -17.21
CA ASN A 216 10.21 -8.53 -17.85
C ASN A 216 10.60 -7.29 -17.01
N GLY A 217 10.45 -7.37 -15.68
CA GLY A 217 10.80 -6.29 -14.75
C GLY A 217 12.29 -6.03 -14.66
N GLU A 218 12.66 -4.88 -14.09
CA GLU A 218 14.07 -4.48 -13.93
C GLU A 218 14.86 -5.45 -13.05
N VAL A 219 14.25 -5.96 -11.98
CA VAL A 219 14.83 -7.01 -11.14
C VAL A 219 15.03 -8.33 -11.90
N GLU A 220 14.13 -8.72 -12.80
CA GLU A 220 14.30 -9.95 -13.58
C GLU A 220 15.52 -9.83 -14.51
N LYS A 221 15.69 -8.66 -15.15
CA LYS A 221 16.86 -8.37 -15.98
C LYS A 221 18.15 -8.36 -15.17
N GLU A 222 18.13 -7.81 -13.95
CA GLU A 222 19.31 -7.79 -13.09
C GLU A 222 19.65 -9.17 -12.53
N LEU A 223 18.63 -9.98 -12.17
CA LEU A 223 18.83 -11.37 -11.77
C LEU A 223 19.36 -12.25 -12.91
N GLU A 224 18.97 -11.97 -14.16
CA GLU A 224 19.52 -12.64 -15.34
C GLU A 224 21.00 -12.27 -15.57
N ARG A 225 21.34 -10.98 -15.42
CA ARG A 225 22.75 -10.52 -15.42
C ARG A 225 23.57 -11.17 -14.32
N MET A 226 23.03 -11.25 -13.10
CA MET A 226 23.68 -11.92 -11.98
C MET A 226 23.88 -13.42 -12.24
N ARG A 227 22.90 -14.12 -12.83
CA ARG A 227 23.06 -15.52 -13.25
C ARG A 227 24.17 -15.68 -14.27
N PHE A 228 24.23 -14.80 -15.26
CA PHE A 228 25.28 -14.84 -16.27
C PHE A 228 26.65 -14.58 -15.66
N LEU A 229 26.75 -13.61 -14.75
CA LEU A 229 27.97 -13.33 -13.98
C LEU A 229 28.38 -14.51 -13.11
N LEU A 230 27.46 -15.17 -12.41
CA LEU A 230 27.75 -16.36 -11.61
C LEU A 230 28.28 -17.52 -12.45
N VAL A 231 27.71 -17.76 -13.64
CA VAL A 231 28.23 -18.78 -14.57
C VAL A 231 29.64 -18.43 -15.03
N ARG A 232 29.91 -17.15 -15.32
CA ARG A 232 31.23 -16.69 -15.74
C ARG A 232 32.26 -16.72 -14.61
N VAL A 233 31.85 -16.35 -13.40
CA VAL A 233 32.68 -16.40 -12.19
C VAL A 233 32.96 -17.85 -11.81
N ALA A 234 31.97 -18.74 -11.86
CA ALA A 234 32.19 -20.17 -11.65
C ALA A 234 33.11 -20.78 -12.72
N GLY A 235 32.96 -20.37 -13.98
CA GLY A 235 33.88 -20.78 -15.06
C GLY A 235 35.30 -20.25 -14.87
N ARG A 236 35.47 -19.01 -14.41
CA ARG A 236 36.78 -18.43 -14.10
C ARG A 236 37.40 -19.06 -12.85
N ILE A 237 36.61 -19.33 -11.80
CA ILE A 237 37.05 -20.04 -10.59
C ILE A 237 37.46 -21.48 -10.92
N GLY A 238 36.76 -22.14 -11.85
CA GLY A 238 37.18 -23.45 -12.37
C GLY A 238 38.41 -23.40 -13.27
N GLN A 239 38.84 -22.21 -13.71
CA GLN A 239 40.09 -21.96 -14.46
C GLN A 239 41.21 -21.41 -13.57
N LEU A 240 40.94 -21.10 -12.30
CA LEU A 240 42.03 -20.85 -11.35
C LEU A 240 42.76 -22.18 -11.12
N PRO A 241 44.10 -22.20 -11.18
CA PRO A 241 44.88 -23.40 -10.84
C PRO A 241 44.45 -23.88 -9.47
N ASP A 242 43.99 -25.12 -9.38
CA ASP A 242 43.68 -25.75 -8.11
C ASP A 242 45.03 -26.01 -7.42
N PRO A 243 45.41 -25.28 -6.35
CA PRO A 243 46.74 -25.42 -5.75
C PRO A 243 46.96 -26.83 -5.17
N ALA A 244 45.91 -27.65 -5.09
CA ALA A 244 45.96 -29.04 -4.65
C ALA A 244 46.29 -30.06 -5.77
N ARG A 245 46.30 -29.67 -7.05
CA ARG A 245 46.54 -30.59 -8.18
C ARG A 245 47.88 -30.41 -8.90
N ASP A 246 48.52 -29.25 -8.78
CA ASP A 246 49.76 -28.94 -9.49
C ASP A 246 51.02 -29.00 -8.59
N ALA A 247 50.97 -29.78 -7.51
CA ALA A 247 52.12 -30.03 -6.62
C ALA A 247 53.11 -31.10 -7.14
N GLU A 248 53.14 -31.35 -8.45
CA GLU A 248 54.18 -32.17 -9.10
C GLU A 248 54.57 -31.56 -10.45
N THR A 249 55.17 -30.37 -10.45
CA THR A 249 56.29 -30.03 -11.34
C THR A 249 56.87 -28.68 -10.96
N ASP A 250 58.06 -28.74 -10.38
CA ASP A 250 59.20 -27.82 -10.51
C ASP A 250 59.01 -26.62 -11.46
N ASP A 251 58.89 -25.41 -10.91
CA ASP A 251 59.60 -24.22 -11.40
C ASP A 251 59.52 -23.08 -10.36
N ASP A 252 60.68 -22.58 -9.95
CA ASP A 252 60.86 -21.42 -9.09
C ASP A 252 60.20 -20.17 -9.68
N VAL A 253 59.00 -19.82 -9.21
CA VAL A 253 58.46 -18.47 -9.34
C VAL A 253 58.69 -17.76 -8.01
N PRO A 254 59.52 -16.70 -7.95
CA PRO A 254 59.64 -15.90 -6.74
C PRO A 254 58.27 -15.31 -6.44
N MET A 255 57.63 -15.82 -5.40
CA MET A 255 56.45 -15.23 -4.79
C MET A 255 56.92 -13.92 -4.17
N GLU A 256 56.98 -12.87 -4.99
CA GLU A 256 57.23 -11.52 -4.51
C GLU A 256 56.07 -11.18 -3.58
N ASP A 257 56.38 -11.10 -2.29
CA ASP A 257 55.42 -11.05 -1.20
C ASP A 257 54.37 -9.95 -1.47
N LEU A 258 53.15 -10.38 -1.77
CA LEU A 258 51.98 -9.52 -1.96
C LEU A 258 51.82 -8.53 -0.79
N ASP A 259 52.24 -8.94 0.40
CA ASP A 259 52.28 -8.15 1.62
C ASP A 259 53.18 -6.90 1.50
N GLU A 260 54.28 -6.97 0.74
CA GLU A 260 55.15 -5.83 0.48
C GLU A 260 54.52 -4.84 -0.52
N LEU A 261 53.78 -5.34 -1.50
CA LEU A 261 53.05 -4.51 -2.46
C LEU A 261 51.86 -3.81 -1.79
N GLU A 262 51.19 -4.49 -0.85
CA GLU A 262 50.10 -3.90 -0.06
C GLU A 262 50.63 -2.83 0.90
N LYS A 263 51.75 -3.08 1.59
CA LYS A 263 52.42 -2.06 2.42
C LYS A 263 52.82 -0.83 1.62
N LYS A 264 53.43 -1.01 0.44
CA LYS A 264 53.81 0.12 -0.43
C LYS A 264 52.60 0.96 -0.86
N LYS A 265 51.44 0.33 -1.09
CA LYS A 265 50.19 1.05 -1.41
C LYS A 265 49.64 1.81 -0.21
N VAL A 266 49.71 1.22 0.99
CA VAL A 266 49.27 1.89 2.23
C VAL A 266 50.18 3.08 2.55
N ASP A 267 51.50 2.91 2.43
CA ASP A 267 52.47 3.98 2.65
C ASP A 267 52.27 5.13 1.63
N ALA A 268 52.02 4.81 0.36
CA ALA A 268 51.72 5.81 -0.66
C ALA A 268 50.42 6.60 -0.39
N LEU A 269 49.44 6.03 0.32
CA LEU A 269 48.23 6.73 0.72
C LEU A 269 48.45 7.61 1.96
N LEU A 270 49.35 7.21 2.84
CA LEU A 270 49.74 7.98 4.02
C LEU A 270 50.61 9.20 3.67
N ASP A 271 51.45 9.10 2.63
CA ASP A 271 52.23 10.23 2.12
C ASP A 271 51.39 11.28 1.37
N THR A 272 50.14 10.95 1.02
CA THR A 272 49.21 11.87 0.32
C THR A 272 48.24 12.63 1.23
N LEU A 273 48.38 12.49 2.55
CA LEU A 273 47.68 13.27 3.58
C LEU A 273 48.60 14.31 4.22
#